data_AF-A0A524F3Z8-F1
#
_entry.id   AF-A0A524F3Z8-F1
#
_cell.length_a   1.000
_cell.length_b   1.000
_cell.length_c   1.000
_cell.angle_alpha   90.00
_cell.angle_beta   90.00
_cell.angle_gamma   90.00
#
_symmetry.space_group_name_H-M   'P 1'
#
loop_
_entity.id
_entity.type
_entity.pdbx_description
1 polymer ?
#
loop_
_entity_poly.entity_id
_entity_poly.type
_entity_poly.pdbx_seq_one_letter_code
_entity_poly.pdbx_strand_id
1 'polypeptide(L)'
;MKEPIALILMMNKSEIGDKNILEAFQPYMVDAVKSLVEEGYIKTKDQFDKILDGGFVQAIRMEDADFKKLESDDDLVGATAMDVYKANYQLEPNEDVDILHYPKETAPWGFALFLAVMYSI
;
A
#
# COMPACT_ATOMS: atom_id res chain seq x y z
N MET A 1 18.10 -1.28 11.22
CA MET A 1 17.81 -1.54 9.79
C MET A 1 16.31 -1.64 9.70
N LYS A 2 15.64 -0.81 8.90
CA LYS A 2 14.18 -0.77 8.84
C LYS A 2 13.65 -2.10 8.30
N GLU A 3 12.79 -2.79 9.03
CA GLU A 3 12.12 -4.02 8.58
C GLU A 3 10.72 -3.63 8.11
N PRO A 4 10.29 -3.96 6.88
CA PRO A 4 8.93 -3.66 6.43
C PRO A 4 7.95 -4.53 7.21
N ILE A 5 6.90 -3.91 7.76
CA ILE A 5 5.94 -4.54 8.68
C ILE A 5 4.52 -4.58 8.15
N ALA A 6 4.14 -3.68 7.24
CA ALA A 6 2.78 -3.60 6.70
C ALA A 6 2.73 -2.95 5.33
N LEU A 7 1.66 -3.23 4.60
CA LEU A 7 1.30 -2.56 3.36
C LEU A 7 -0.06 -1.87 3.53
N ILE A 8 -0.11 -0.58 3.20
CA ILE A 8 -1.36 0.17 3.14
C ILE A 8 -1.66 0.48 1.67
N LEU A 9 -2.77 -0.05 1.19
CA LEU A 9 -3.26 0.10 -0.17
C LEU A 9 -4.34 1.18 -0.19
N MET A 10 -4.13 2.24 -0.95
CA MET A 10 -5.07 3.36 -1.09
C MET A 10 -5.53 3.47 -2.53
N MET A 11 -6.85 3.55 -2.75
CA MET A 11 -7.42 3.60 -4.10
C MET A 11 -8.69 4.42 -4.16
N ASN A 12 -9.00 4.86 -5.38
CA ASN A 12 -10.22 5.58 -5.67
C ASN A 12 -11.43 4.62 -5.71
N LYS A 13 -12.43 4.93 -4.88
CA LYS A 13 -13.69 4.21 -4.77
C LYS A 13 -14.49 4.18 -6.08
N SER A 14 -14.50 5.25 -6.88
CA SER A 14 -15.26 5.28 -8.14
C SER A 14 -14.68 4.32 -9.20
N GLU A 15 -13.40 4.00 -9.10
CA GLU A 15 -12.73 3.11 -10.04
C GLU A 15 -12.92 1.63 -9.69
N ILE A 16 -12.88 1.30 -8.40
CA ILE A 16 -13.01 -0.08 -7.92
C ILE A 16 -14.46 -0.50 -7.67
N GLY A 17 -15.34 0.46 -7.35
CA GLY A 17 -16.72 0.22 -6.97
C GLY A 17 -16.85 -0.65 -5.72
N ASP A 18 -17.75 -1.64 -5.79
CA ASP A 18 -18.03 -2.56 -4.68
C ASP A 18 -17.13 -3.80 -4.66
N LYS A 19 -16.14 -3.89 -5.56
CA LYS A 19 -15.23 -5.05 -5.64
C LYS A 19 -14.42 -5.20 -4.35
N ASN A 20 -14.15 -6.45 -3.97
CA ASN A 20 -13.15 -6.75 -2.95
C ASN A 20 -11.76 -6.48 -3.52
N ILE A 21 -11.05 -5.53 -2.91
CA ILE A 21 -9.75 -5.05 -3.35
C ILE A 21 -8.71 -6.16 -3.29
N LEU A 22 -8.68 -6.89 -2.18
CA LEU A 22 -7.68 -7.93 -1.98
C LEU A 22 -7.87 -9.02 -3.01
N GLU A 23 -9.12 -9.41 -3.32
CA GLU A 23 -9.41 -10.38 -4.40
C GLU A 23 -9.05 -9.85 -5.79
N ALA A 24 -9.32 -8.56 -6.07
CA ALA A 24 -8.99 -7.95 -7.35
C ALA A 24 -7.48 -7.78 -7.56
N PHE A 25 -6.74 -7.51 -6.48
CA PHE A 25 -5.30 -7.28 -6.51
C PHE A 25 -4.49 -8.57 -6.31
N GLN A 26 -5.05 -9.60 -5.67
CA GLN A 26 -4.37 -10.87 -5.36
C GLN A 26 -3.62 -11.48 -6.56
N PRO A 27 -4.16 -11.52 -7.79
CA PRO A 27 -3.44 -12.09 -8.93
C PRO A 27 -2.16 -11.33 -9.29
N TYR A 28 -2.08 -10.05 -8.93
CA TYR A 28 -0.99 -9.12 -9.28
C TYR A 28 -0.05 -8.86 -8.11
N MET A 29 -0.44 -9.24 -6.90
CA MET A 29 0.29 -9.01 -5.67
C MET A 29 1.73 -9.54 -5.75
N VAL A 30 1.90 -10.75 -6.30
CA VAL A 30 3.24 -11.36 -6.46
C VAL A 30 4.14 -10.52 -7.36
N ASP A 31 3.61 -9.91 -8.43
CA ASP A 31 4.41 -9.13 -9.38
C ASP A 31 4.71 -7.73 -8.85
N ALA A 32 3.73 -7.07 -8.23
CA ALA A 32 3.95 -5.80 -7.51
C ALA A 32 5.04 -5.94 -6.44
N VAL A 33 5.11 -7.12 -5.82
CA VAL A 33 6.09 -7.45 -4.79
C VAL A 33 7.45 -7.74 -5.37
N LYS A 34 7.55 -8.40 -6.52
CA LYS A 34 8.84 -8.51 -7.21
C LYS A 34 9.39 -7.13 -7.52
N SER A 35 8.55 -6.19 -7.97
CA SER A 35 8.96 -4.80 -8.18
C SER A 35 9.46 -4.15 -6.88
N LEU A 36 8.73 -4.31 -5.76
CA LEU A 36 9.18 -3.85 -4.43
C LEU A 36 10.54 -4.43 -4.02
N VAL A 37 10.82 -5.68 -4.38
CA VAL A 37 12.09 -6.35 -4.06
C VAL A 37 13.21 -5.88 -4.99
N GLU A 38 12.94 -5.80 -6.29
CA GLU A 38 13.89 -5.35 -7.32
C GLU A 38 14.31 -3.88 -7.11
N GLU A 39 13.39 -3.05 -6.66
CA GLU A 39 13.63 -1.64 -6.32
C GLU A 39 14.24 -1.46 -4.91
N GLY A 40 14.37 -2.55 -4.14
CA GLY A 40 15.10 -2.57 -2.87
C GLY A 40 14.31 -2.13 -1.63
N TYR A 41 13.00 -1.90 -1.78
CA TYR A 41 12.08 -1.56 -0.69
C TYR A 41 11.86 -2.76 0.25
N ILE A 42 11.83 -3.98 -0.29
CA ILE A 42 11.78 -5.23 0.49
C ILE A 42 12.99 -6.08 0.12
N LYS A 43 13.85 -6.43 1.09
CA LYS A 43 15.16 -7.03 0.77
C LYS A 43 15.16 -8.56 0.72
N THR A 44 14.17 -9.21 1.31
CA THR A 44 14.09 -10.67 1.33
C THR A 44 12.65 -11.17 1.13
N LYS A 45 12.54 -12.37 0.55
CA LYS A 45 11.26 -13.09 0.45
C LYS A 45 10.63 -13.35 1.82
N ASP A 46 11.43 -13.63 2.84
CA ASP A 46 10.92 -13.87 4.20
C ASP A 46 10.26 -12.62 4.82
N GLN A 47 10.80 -11.42 4.56
CA GLN A 47 10.17 -10.16 4.99
C GLN A 47 8.82 -9.97 4.29
N PHE A 48 8.75 -10.34 3.02
CA PHE A 48 7.51 -10.30 2.27
C PHE A 48 6.47 -11.32 2.78
N ASP A 49 6.87 -12.57 2.94
CA ASP A 49 5.99 -13.65 3.40
C ASP A 49 5.43 -13.31 4.80
N LYS A 50 6.22 -12.67 5.68
CA LYS A 50 5.72 -12.14 6.98
C LYS A 50 4.62 -11.09 6.84
N ILE A 51 4.73 -10.19 5.87
CA ILE A 51 3.72 -9.14 5.63
C ILE A 51 2.41 -9.76 5.15
N LEU A 52 2.49 -10.74 4.23
CA LEU A 52 1.34 -11.47 3.73
C LEU A 52 0.71 -12.39 4.77
N ASP A 53 1.50 -13.29 5.35
CA ASP A 53 1.03 -14.31 6.29
C ASP A 53 0.63 -13.71 7.64
N GLY A 54 1.23 -12.57 8.01
CA GLY A 54 0.89 -11.81 9.21
C GLY A 54 -0.40 -11.00 9.10
N GLY A 55 -1.00 -10.92 7.91
CA GLY A 55 -2.25 -10.17 7.68
C GLY A 55 -2.07 -8.64 7.73
N PHE A 56 -0.85 -8.14 7.52
CA PHE A 56 -0.54 -6.72 7.64
C PHE A 56 -0.80 -5.91 6.37
N VAL A 57 -1.71 -6.38 5.52
CA VAL A 57 -2.16 -5.66 4.33
C VAL A 57 -3.51 -5.03 4.61
N GLN A 58 -3.56 -3.70 4.66
CA GLN A 58 -4.81 -2.95 4.80
C GLN A 58 -5.14 -2.26 3.48
N ALA A 59 -6.42 -2.24 3.14
CA ALA A 59 -6.89 -1.62 1.92
C ALA A 59 -8.02 -0.63 2.23
N ILE A 60 -7.85 0.62 1.80
CA ILE A 60 -8.83 1.68 1.98
C ILE A 60 -9.35 2.19 0.63
N ARG A 61 -10.64 2.53 0.62
CA ARG A 61 -11.32 3.15 -0.52
C ARG A 61 -11.60 4.59 -0.17
N MET A 62 -11.11 5.50 -1.00
CA MET A 62 -11.26 6.93 -0.79
C MET A 62 -12.23 7.51 -1.82
N GLU A 63 -13.00 8.52 -1.41
CA GLU A 63 -13.82 9.28 -2.35
C GLU A 63 -12.92 10.05 -3.32
N ASP A 64 -13.39 10.26 -4.56
CA ASP A 64 -12.61 10.90 -5.64
C ASP A 64 -11.91 12.19 -5.22
N ALA A 65 -12.61 13.03 -4.45
CA ALA A 65 -12.09 14.32 -4.02
C ALA A 65 -10.91 14.21 -3.06
N ASP A 66 -10.87 13.15 -2.23
CA ASP A 66 -9.77 12.92 -1.29
C ASP A 66 -8.63 12.18 -1.96
N PHE A 67 -8.92 11.20 -2.84
CA PHE A 67 -7.90 10.51 -3.62
C PHE A 67 -7.10 11.47 -4.51
N LYS A 68 -7.77 12.45 -5.15
CA LYS A 68 -7.08 13.46 -5.98
C LYS A 68 -6.11 14.35 -5.22
N LYS A 69 -6.31 14.54 -3.91
CA LYS A 69 -5.35 15.29 -3.09
C LYS A 69 -4.06 14.50 -2.92
N LEU A 70 -4.18 13.18 -2.76
CA LEU A 70 -3.06 12.26 -2.65
C LEU A 70 -2.21 12.22 -3.92
N GLU A 71 -2.82 12.31 -5.10
CA GLU A 71 -2.10 12.29 -6.40
C GLU A 71 -1.03 13.38 -6.54
N SER A 72 -1.11 14.45 -5.74
CA SER A 72 -0.21 15.59 -5.80
C SER A 72 0.71 15.75 -4.57
N ASP A 73 0.61 14.86 -3.58
CA ASP A 73 1.22 15.07 -2.26
C ASP A 73 1.60 13.74 -1.57
N ASP A 74 2.83 13.28 -1.80
CA ASP A 74 3.39 12.05 -1.21
C ASP A 74 3.45 12.12 0.32
N ASP A 75 3.69 13.30 0.90
CA ASP A 75 3.70 13.47 2.36
C ASP A 75 2.30 13.17 2.94
N LEU A 76 1.25 13.63 2.25
CA LEU A 76 -0.14 13.32 2.61
C LEU A 76 -0.46 11.84 2.43
N VAL A 77 0.10 11.16 1.43
CA VAL A 77 -0.02 9.71 1.26
C VAL A 77 0.60 8.97 2.46
N GLY A 78 1.82 9.36 2.85
CA GLY A 78 2.52 8.79 4.01
C GLY A 78 1.76 9.01 5.32
N ALA A 79 1.26 10.24 5.55
CA ALA A 79 0.44 10.56 6.72
C ALA A 79 -0.86 9.74 6.76
N THR A 80 -1.54 9.59 5.61
CA THR A 80 -2.77 8.78 5.51
C THR A 80 -2.49 7.31 5.82
N ALA A 81 -1.40 6.76 5.29
CA ALA A 81 -0.99 5.38 5.56
C ALA A 81 -0.69 5.16 7.06
N MET A 82 0.00 6.12 7.68
CA MET A 82 0.30 6.13 9.11
C MET A 82 -0.97 6.11 9.97
N ASP A 83 -1.95 6.95 9.64
CA ASP A 83 -3.22 7.04 10.35
C ASP A 83 -4.01 5.73 10.26
N VAL A 84 -4.07 5.13 9.06
CA VAL A 84 -4.70 3.82 8.87
C VAL A 84 -3.99 2.73 9.66
N TYR A 85 -2.67 2.70 9.64
CA TYR A 85 -1.90 1.71 10.39
C TYR A 85 -2.16 1.84 11.90
N LYS A 86 -2.04 3.06 12.46
CA LYS A 86 -2.26 3.31 13.89
C LYS A 86 -3.66 2.93 14.34
N ALA A 87 -4.68 3.21 13.51
CA ALA A 87 -6.07 2.85 13.79
C ALA A 87 -6.31 1.33 13.86
N ASN A 88 -5.53 0.52 13.12
CA ASN A 88 -5.75 -0.93 13.03
C ASN A 88 -4.82 -1.74 13.95
N TYR A 89 -3.59 -1.27 14.20
CA TYR A 89 -2.57 -2.07 14.89
C TYR A 89 -2.14 -1.54 16.25
N GLN A 90 -2.53 -0.30 16.63
CA GLN A 90 -2.14 0.33 17.91
C GLN A 90 -0.62 0.34 18.20
N LEU A 91 0.20 0.20 17.17
CA LEU A 91 1.65 0.27 17.21
C LEU A 91 2.11 1.55 16.51
N GLU A 92 3.24 2.10 16.93
CA GLU A 92 3.90 3.22 16.23
C GLU A 92 4.88 2.67 15.19
N PRO A 93 4.65 2.91 13.88
CA PRO A 93 5.65 2.64 12.86
C PRO A 93 6.82 3.61 12.95
N ASN A 94 7.88 3.29 12.23
CA ASN A 94 8.87 4.28 11.82
C ASN A 94 8.20 5.39 11.00
N GLU A 95 8.63 6.64 11.17
CA GLU A 95 8.08 7.80 10.44
C GLU A 95 8.37 7.74 8.93
N ASP A 96 9.42 7.03 8.54
CA ASP A 96 9.78 6.84 7.14
C ASP A 96 8.81 5.86 6.47
N VAL A 97 8.04 6.35 5.49
CA VAL A 97 7.09 5.57 4.68
C VAL A 97 7.53 5.63 3.22
N ASP A 98 7.71 4.48 2.58
CA ASP A 98 7.96 4.42 1.14
C ASP A 98 6.65 4.24 0.40
N ILE A 99 6.46 4.96 -0.71
CA ILE A 99 5.20 4.98 -1.44
C ILE A 99 5.46 4.61 -2.90
N LEU A 100 4.70 3.63 -3.39
CA LEU A 100 4.66 3.25 -4.79
C LEU A 100 3.37 3.71 -5.44
N HIS A 101 3.52 4.28 -6.63
CA HIS A 101 2.42 4.86 -7.40
C HIS A 101 2.15 3.98 -8.61
N TYR A 102 0.94 3.46 -8.70
CA TYR A 102 0.47 2.70 -9.84
C TYR A 102 -0.71 3.44 -10.48
N PRO A 103 -0.45 4.26 -11.51
CA PRO A 103 -1.50 4.92 -12.28
C PRO A 103 -2.42 3.90 -12.95
N LYS A 104 -3.70 4.24 -13.10
CA LYS A 104 -4.70 3.36 -13.73
C LYS A 104 -4.33 2.98 -15.15
N GLU A 105 -3.71 3.88 -15.89
CA GLU A 105 -3.35 3.72 -17.31
C GLU A 105 -2.33 2.59 -17.53
N THR A 106 -1.51 2.31 -16.51
CA THR A 106 -0.43 1.31 -16.57
C THR A 106 -0.71 0.11 -15.67
N ALA A 107 -1.66 0.23 -14.73
CA ALA A 107 -2.02 -0.82 -13.81
C ALA A 107 -2.87 -1.94 -14.46
N PRO A 108 -2.40 -3.21 -14.47
CA PRO A 108 -3.11 -4.31 -15.11
C PRO A 108 -4.44 -4.69 -14.41
N TRP A 109 -4.66 -4.22 -13.17
CA TRP A 109 -5.91 -4.40 -12.41
C TRP A 109 -6.97 -3.31 -12.70
N GLY A 110 -6.61 -2.27 -13.47
CA GLY A 110 -7.57 -1.30 -14.02
C GLY A 110 -8.06 -0.19 -13.08
N PHE A 111 -7.34 0.07 -11.98
CA PHE A 111 -7.59 1.21 -11.07
C PHE A 111 -6.26 1.76 -10.54
N ALA A 112 -6.24 3.04 -10.16
CA ALA A 112 -5.10 3.68 -9.55
C ALA A 112 -4.90 3.17 -8.12
N LEU A 113 -3.63 2.90 -7.75
CA LEU A 113 -3.25 2.37 -6.45
C LEU A 113 -2.01 3.09 -5.93
N PHE A 114 -2.10 3.63 -4.71
CA PHE A 114 -0.92 3.94 -3.91
C PHE A 114 -0.68 2.77 -2.94
N LEU A 115 0.55 2.28 -2.92
CA LEU A 115 1.00 1.25 -2.01
C LEU A 115 2.05 1.86 -1.09
N ALA A 116 1.70 2.03 0.17
CA ALA A 116 2.61 2.52 1.21
C ALA A 116 3.19 1.35 1.99
N VAL A 117 4.51 1.32 2.12
CA VAL A 117 5.28 0.35 2.90
C VAL A 117 5.58 0.96 4.27
N MET A 118 5.07 0.34 5.32
CA MET A 118 5.33 0.75 6.70
C MET A 118 6.51 -0.04 7.25
N TYR A 119 7.34 0.59 8.08
CA TYR A 119 8.52 -0.04 8.66
C TYR A 119 8.49 -0.08 10.20
N SER A 120 9.15 -1.08 10.78
CA SER A 120 9.45 -1.10 12.21
C SER A 120 10.42 0.02 12.57
N ILE A 121 10.30 0.52 13.80
CA ILE A 121 11.30 1.39 14.44
C ILE A 121 12.68 0.71 14.41
#